data_AF-A0A4R3GPJ8-F1
#
_entry.id   AF-A0A4R3GPJ8-F1
#
_cell.length_a   1.000
_cell.length_b   1.000
_cell.length_c   1.000
_cell.angle_alpha   90.00
_cell.angle_beta   90.00
_cell.angle_gamma   90.00
#
_symmetry.space_group_name_H-M   'P 1'
#
loop_
_entity.id
_entity.type
_entity.pdbx_description
1 polymer ?
#
loop_
_entity_poly.entity_id
_entity_poly.type
_entity_poly.pdbx_seq_one_letter_code
_entity_poly.pdbx_strand_id
1 'polypeptide(L)'
;MKIRIVTLLACASLAACQTTAGKPSKDLKDYPEGVAYNDCLLSRAVAYAPQSGSPLELGLIAANSCSSSRQALLDAVSKNESPGFVRELSRRMERSQPLVAADMIIALRTKK
;
A
#
# COMPACT_ATOMS: atom_id res chain seq x y z
N MET A 1 -13.74 51.24 -27.95
CA MET A 1 -12.96 50.90 -26.74
C MET A 1 -13.89 50.49 -25.61
N LYS A 2 -14.13 49.19 -25.40
CA LYS A 2 -14.82 48.63 -24.22
C LYS A 2 -14.27 47.22 -24.00
N ILE A 3 -13.10 47.14 -23.39
CA ILE A 3 -12.45 45.89 -23.00
C ILE A 3 -12.19 46.01 -21.49
N ARG A 4 -12.29 44.87 -20.79
CA ARG A 4 -11.56 44.53 -19.53
C ARG A 4 -12.29 44.66 -18.19
N ILE A 5 -13.49 44.10 -18.03
CA ILE A 5 -13.99 43.82 -16.65
C ILE A 5 -14.51 42.38 -16.47
N VAL A 6 -14.70 41.58 -17.53
CA VAL A 6 -15.34 40.25 -17.40
C VAL A 6 -14.35 39.10 -17.09
N THR A 7 -13.04 39.32 -17.18
CA THR A 7 -12.04 38.24 -17.04
C THR A 7 -11.43 38.07 -15.65
N LEU A 8 -11.88 38.80 -14.63
CA LEU A 8 -11.30 38.74 -13.28
C LEU A 8 -12.03 37.79 -12.31
N LEU A 9 -13.17 37.20 -12.70
CA LEU A 9 -14.01 36.38 -11.82
C LEU A 9 -13.82 34.85 -11.98
N ALA A 10 -12.91 34.41 -12.86
CA ALA A 10 -12.71 32.99 -13.14
C ALA A 10 -11.48 32.36 -12.43
N CYS A 11 -10.61 33.15 -11.80
CA CYS A 11 -9.39 32.63 -11.15
C CYS A 11 -9.54 32.41 -9.64
N ALA A 12 -10.68 32.75 -9.02
CA ALA A 12 -10.87 32.60 -7.58
C ALA A 12 -11.37 31.19 -7.16
N SER A 13 -11.87 30.37 -8.09
CA SER A 13 -12.43 29.04 -7.78
C SER A 13 -11.39 27.92 -7.67
N LEU A 14 -10.13 28.14 -8.05
CA LEU A 14 -9.05 27.15 -7.84
C LEU A 14 -8.25 27.37 -6.55
N ALA A 15 -8.45 28.48 -5.85
CA ALA A 15 -7.75 28.78 -4.59
C ALA A 15 -8.35 28.06 -3.36
N ALA A 16 -9.45 27.33 -3.53
CA ALA A 16 -10.04 26.49 -2.49
C ALA A 16 -9.59 25.02 -2.57
N CYS A 17 -8.48 24.72 -3.25
CA CYS A 17 -7.68 23.53 -2.97
C CYS A 17 -6.94 23.77 -1.63
N GLN A 18 -7.72 23.95 -0.55
CA GLN A 18 -7.20 23.86 0.80
C GLN A 18 -6.76 22.41 0.96
N THR A 19 -5.47 22.18 0.74
CA THR A 19 -4.77 20.99 1.19
C THR A 19 -4.97 20.98 2.69
N THR A 20 -5.95 20.22 3.16
CA THR A 20 -6.31 20.12 4.57
C THR A 20 -5.03 19.78 5.31
N ALA A 21 -4.55 20.75 6.09
CA ALA A 21 -3.28 20.66 6.77
C ALA A 21 -3.27 19.46 7.71
N GLY A 22 -2.41 18.49 7.37
CA GLY A 22 -1.61 17.68 8.28
C GLY A 22 -2.33 17.00 9.44
N LYS A 23 -2.93 15.84 9.20
CA LYS A 23 -2.57 14.71 10.06
C LYS A 23 -1.20 14.22 9.59
N PRO A 24 -0.20 14.02 10.46
CA PRO A 24 0.99 13.28 10.05
C PRO A 24 0.51 11.93 9.54
N SER A 25 0.67 11.68 8.23
CA SER A 25 0.33 10.37 7.67
C SER A 25 1.21 9.36 8.37
N LYS A 26 0.57 8.41 9.04
CA LYS A 26 1.24 7.41 9.85
C LYS A 26 1.86 6.39 8.90
N ASP A 27 3.16 6.09 9.05
CA ASP A 27 3.79 5.10 8.19
C ASP A 27 3.14 3.73 8.43
N LEU A 28 3.10 2.86 7.41
CA LEU A 28 2.51 1.52 7.56
C LEU A 28 3.16 0.71 8.70
N LYS A 29 4.46 0.93 8.95
CA LYS A 29 5.23 0.30 10.04
C LYS A 29 4.74 0.72 11.44
N ASP A 30 4.10 1.87 11.56
CA ASP A 30 3.62 2.38 12.83
C ASP A 30 2.25 1.75 13.21
N TYR A 31 1.61 1.04 12.27
CA TYR A 31 0.41 0.25 12.53
C TYR A 31 0.83 -1.14 13.03
N PRO A 32 0.29 -1.62 14.17
CA PRO A 32 0.55 -2.99 14.62
C PRO A 32 0.09 -4.02 13.57
N GLU A 33 -0.97 -3.72 12.82
CA GLU A 33 -1.44 -4.52 11.70
C GLU A 33 -0.43 -4.54 10.53
N GLY A 34 0.36 -3.48 10.37
CA GLY A 34 1.43 -3.42 9.38
C GLY A 34 2.61 -4.32 9.73
N VAL A 35 2.94 -4.42 11.01
CA VAL A 35 3.92 -5.39 11.52
C VAL A 35 3.39 -6.81 11.32
N ALA A 36 2.16 -7.09 11.78
CA ALA A 36 1.55 -8.41 11.64
C ALA A 36 1.43 -8.87 10.17
N TYR A 37 1.15 -7.95 9.25
CA TYR A 37 1.11 -8.25 7.83
C TYR A 37 2.50 -8.64 7.28
N ASN A 38 3.55 -7.89 7.65
CA ASN A 38 4.93 -8.21 7.24
C ASN A 38 5.41 -9.53 7.86
N ASP A 39 5.07 -9.81 9.11
CA ASP A 39 5.40 -11.07 9.77
C ASP A 39 4.73 -12.25 9.06
N CYS A 40 3.47 -12.09 8.63
CA CYS A 40 2.81 -13.08 7.80
C CYS A 40 3.56 -13.31 6.49
N LEU A 41 3.93 -12.26 5.76
CA LEU A 41 4.70 -12.38 4.52
C LEU A 41 6.01 -13.13 4.73
N LEU A 42 6.77 -12.77 5.76
CA LEU A 42 8.03 -13.43 6.08
C LEU A 42 7.83 -14.90 6.46
N SER A 43 6.87 -15.20 7.33
CA SER A 43 6.53 -16.56 7.74
C SER A 43 6.18 -17.43 6.53
N ARG A 44 5.39 -16.90 5.61
CA ARG A 44 5.01 -17.59 4.37
C ARG A 44 6.19 -17.73 3.42
N ALA A 45 7.02 -16.69 3.27
CA ALA A 45 8.25 -16.78 2.47
C ALA A 45 9.19 -17.86 3.00
N VAL A 46 9.35 -18.00 4.32
CA VAL A 46 10.12 -19.09 4.96
C VAL A 46 9.51 -20.46 4.65
N ALA A 47 8.19 -20.59 4.74
CA ALA A 47 7.49 -21.84 4.45
C ALA A 47 7.57 -22.26 2.96
N TYR A 48 7.56 -21.30 2.04
CA TYR A 48 7.59 -21.55 0.59
C TYR A 48 9.00 -21.57 0.00
N ALA A 49 10.01 -21.00 0.66
CA ALA A 49 11.39 -21.01 0.22
C ALA A 49 11.92 -22.40 -0.18
N PRO A 50 11.69 -23.49 0.59
CA PRO A 50 12.18 -24.82 0.20
C PRO A 50 11.35 -25.53 -0.88
N GLN A 51 10.18 -25.00 -1.27
CA GLN A 51 9.31 -25.68 -2.23
C GLN A 51 9.80 -25.53 -3.67
N SER A 52 9.46 -26.49 -4.53
CA SER A 52 9.69 -26.39 -5.98
C SER A 52 8.71 -25.41 -6.62
N GLY A 53 9.21 -24.50 -7.45
CA GLY A 53 8.38 -23.51 -8.16
C GLY A 53 9.13 -22.21 -8.40
N SER A 54 8.61 -21.39 -9.33
CA SER A 54 9.18 -20.08 -9.56
C SER A 54 8.97 -19.18 -8.33
N PRO A 55 9.93 -18.31 -7.97
CA PRO A 55 9.76 -17.41 -6.84
C PRO A 55 8.54 -16.50 -6.97
N LEU A 56 8.17 -16.10 -8.19
CA LEU A 56 7.03 -15.25 -8.44
C LEU A 56 5.69 -15.96 -8.14
N GLU A 57 5.54 -17.21 -8.57
CA GLU A 57 4.34 -18.01 -8.25
C GLU A 57 4.20 -18.23 -6.75
N LEU A 58 5.31 -18.60 -6.10
CA LEU A 58 5.32 -18.82 -4.65
C LEU A 58 5.11 -17.52 -3.88
N GLY A 59 5.62 -16.40 -4.38
CA GLY A 59 5.38 -15.06 -3.84
C GLY A 59 3.92 -14.64 -3.94
N LEU A 60 3.25 -14.94 -5.06
CA LEU A 60 1.82 -14.73 -5.22
C LEU A 60 1.00 -15.56 -4.22
N ILE A 61 1.35 -16.84 -4.04
CA ILE A 61 0.68 -17.73 -3.07
C ILE A 61 0.90 -17.20 -1.64
N ALA A 62 2.14 -16.87 -1.30
CA ALA A 62 2.51 -16.33 0.00
C ALA A 62 1.73 -15.04 0.31
N ALA A 63 1.72 -14.07 -0.60
CA ALA A 63 1.02 -12.80 -0.41
C ALA A 63 -0.50 -12.99 -0.25
N ASN A 64 -1.12 -13.86 -1.06
CA ASN A 64 -2.55 -14.14 -0.96
C ASN A 64 -2.94 -14.86 0.33
N SER A 65 -2.06 -15.72 0.86
CA SER A 65 -2.27 -16.39 2.15
C SER A 65 -2.28 -15.43 3.35
N CYS A 66 -1.79 -14.19 3.15
CA CYS A 66 -1.82 -13.10 4.14
C CYS A 66 -2.97 -12.09 3.91
N SER A 67 -3.99 -12.47 3.13
CA SER A 67 -5.12 -11.60 2.79
C SER A 67 -5.91 -11.09 4.00
N SER A 68 -6.08 -11.90 5.06
CA SER A 68 -6.74 -11.48 6.29
C SER A 68 -5.97 -10.40 7.04
N SER A 69 -4.65 -10.57 7.21
CA SER A 69 -3.79 -9.56 7.82
C SER A 69 -3.70 -8.29 6.98
N ARG A 70 -3.73 -8.43 5.65
CA ARG A 70 -3.83 -7.28 4.73
C ARG A 70 -5.12 -6.51 4.96
N GLN A 71 -6.26 -7.20 5.08
CA GLN A 71 -7.54 -6.55 5.32
C GLN A 71 -7.54 -5.82 6.65
N ALA A 72 -7.02 -6.44 7.71
CA ALA A 72 -6.88 -5.80 9.02
C ALA A 72 -6.05 -4.50 8.96
N LEU A 73 -4.96 -4.49 8.18
CA LEU A 73 -4.17 -3.28 7.95
C LEU A 73 -4.97 -2.21 7.21
N LEU A 74 -5.67 -2.56 6.14
CA LEU A 74 -6.50 -1.62 5.39
C LEU A 74 -7.61 -1.04 6.26
N ASP A 75 -8.24 -1.87 7.10
CA ASP A 75 -9.26 -1.43 8.04
C ASP A 75 -8.69 -0.48 9.09
N ALA A 76 -7.49 -0.75 9.61
CA ALA A 76 -6.81 0.13 10.57
C ALA A 76 -6.41 1.47 9.96
N VAL A 77 -5.90 1.46 8.72
CA VAL A 77 -5.57 2.66 7.95
C VAL A 77 -6.83 3.47 7.64
N SER A 78 -7.95 2.80 7.34
CA SER A 78 -9.23 3.47 7.03
C SER A 78 -9.79 4.34 8.16
N LYS A 79 -9.39 4.08 9.41
CA LYS A 79 -9.76 4.89 10.58
C LYS A 79 -9.11 6.27 10.58
N ASN A 80 -7.98 6.42 9.88
CA ASN A 80 -7.15 7.63 9.92
C ASN A 80 -7.00 8.32 8.57
N GLU A 81 -7.18 7.59 7.47
CA GLU A 81 -6.92 8.04 6.10
C GLU A 81 -8.17 8.09 5.24
N SER A 82 -8.11 8.82 4.13
CA SER A 82 -9.24 8.95 3.21
C SER A 82 -9.57 7.65 2.48
N PRO A 83 -10.84 7.41 2.08
CA PRO A 83 -11.20 6.24 1.28
C PRO A 83 -10.41 6.12 -0.04
N GLY A 84 -10.05 7.26 -0.65
CA GLY A 84 -9.21 7.30 -1.84
C GLY A 84 -7.79 6.78 -1.58
N PHE A 85 -7.20 7.16 -0.45
CA PHE A 85 -5.90 6.66 0.00
C PHE A 85 -5.93 5.15 0.25
N VAL A 86 -6.92 4.65 1.00
CA VAL A 86 -7.05 3.22 1.30
C VAL A 86 -7.23 2.40 0.02
N ARG A 87 -8.00 2.90 -0.95
CA ARG A 87 -8.19 2.24 -2.25
C ARG A 87 -6.89 2.13 -3.04
N GLU A 88 -6.11 3.20 -3.09
CA GLU A 88 -4.82 3.19 -3.79
C GLU A 88 -3.79 2.31 -3.05
N LEU A 89 -3.78 2.35 -1.72
CA LEU A 89 -2.97 1.47 -0.88
C LEU A 89 -3.30 0.00 -1.17
N SER A 90 -4.58 -0.38 -1.16
CA SER A 90 -5.02 -1.75 -1.47
C SER A 90 -4.53 -2.19 -2.85
N ARG A 91 -4.66 -1.35 -3.87
CA ARG A 91 -4.19 -1.65 -5.24
C ARG A 91 -2.68 -1.81 -5.31
N ARG A 92 -1.93 -0.94 -4.64
CA ARG A 92 -0.46 -1.06 -4.57
C ARG A 92 -0.06 -2.34 -3.87
N MET A 93 -0.71 -2.66 -2.76
CA MET A 93 -0.47 -3.88 -1.99
C MET A 93 -0.71 -5.11 -2.87
N GLU A 94 -1.83 -5.22 -3.57
CA GLU A 94 -2.13 -6.33 -4.48
C GLU A 94 -1.09 -6.52 -5.59
N ARG A 95 -0.54 -5.43 -6.14
CA ARG A 95 0.44 -5.49 -7.24
C ARG A 95 1.86 -5.76 -6.79
N SER A 96 2.28 -5.15 -5.68
CA SER A 96 3.67 -5.16 -5.22
C SER A 96 3.99 -6.30 -4.27
N GLN A 97 3.02 -6.75 -3.46
CA GLN A 97 3.29 -7.74 -2.41
C GLN A 97 3.69 -9.12 -2.92
N PRO A 98 3.15 -9.63 -4.05
CA PRO A 98 3.67 -10.85 -4.66
C PRO A 98 5.17 -10.75 -4.99
N LEU A 99 5.63 -9.58 -5.46
CA LEU A 99 7.03 -9.33 -5.78
C LEU A 99 7.88 -9.27 -4.51
N VAL A 100 7.41 -8.54 -3.49
CA VAL A 100 8.09 -8.47 -2.19
C VAL A 100 8.25 -9.86 -1.57
N ALA A 101 7.19 -10.68 -1.60
CA ALA A 101 7.24 -12.05 -1.11
C ALA A 101 8.17 -12.95 -1.95
N ALA A 102 8.18 -12.76 -3.28
CA ALA A 102 9.10 -13.45 -4.17
C ALA A 102 10.56 -13.11 -3.87
N ASP A 103 10.86 -11.82 -3.65
CA ASP A 103 12.20 -11.36 -3.28
C ASP A 103 12.66 -11.94 -1.94
N MET A 104 11.76 -12.01 -0.96
CA MET A 104 12.04 -12.69 0.31
C MET A 104 12.38 -14.18 0.10
N ILE A 105 11.61 -14.87 -0.74
CA ILE A 105 11.86 -16.27 -1.09
C ILE A 105 13.22 -16.44 -1.77
N ILE A 106 13.57 -15.57 -2.72
CA ILE A 106 14.88 -15.58 -3.38
C ILE A 106 15.98 -15.39 -2.35
N ALA A 107 15.88 -14.37 -1.50
CA ALA A 107 16.86 -14.08 -0.46
C ALA A 107 17.05 -15.25 0.52
N LEU A 108 15.98 -15.96 0.87
CA LEU A 108 16.03 -17.13 1.73
C LEU A 108 16.66 -18.35 1.05
N ARG A 109 16.48 -18.50 -0.27
CA ARG A 109 17.09 -19.58 -1.05
C ARG A 109 18.59 -19.35 -1.27
N THR A 110 19.01 -18.11 -1.49
CA THR A 110 20.42 -17.77 -1.77
C THR A 110 21.31 -17.70 -0.53
N LYS A 111 20.72 -17.62 0.67
CA LYS A 111 21.45 -17.67 1.95
C LYS A 111 21.74 -19.10 2.45
N LYS A 112 21.15 -20.12 1.83
CA LYS A 112 21.48 -21.53 2.10
C LYS A 112 22.68 -21.96 1.29
#